data_AF-A0A7L3GBA3-F1
#
_entry.id   AF-A0A7L3GBA3-F1
#
_cell.length_a   1.000
_cell.length_b   1.000
_cell.length_c   1.000
_cell.angle_alpha   90.00
_cell.angle_beta   90.00
_cell.angle_gamma   90.00
#
_symmetry.space_group_name_H-M   'P 1'
#
loop_
_entity.id
_entity.type
_entity.pdbx_description
1 polymer ?
#
loop_
_entity_poly.entity_id
_entity_poly.type
_entity_poly.pdbx_seq_one_letter_code
_entity_poly.pdbx_strand_id
1 'polypeptide(L)'
;LFNLHQAHHFGEFEHSSEQRCKQDLFPKWHLPMKIASVISLLTFIYTSVRDVIYPFITRKENVFYKIPVLVINKVLPVVSITLLALVYLPGILAAGFQLYFGTKYKRFPQWLDRWMLSRKQFGLLSFFFATMHACYSLCYPMRRSYRYKLLNWAFQQVKQKKENAWIEHDVWRMEIYVSLGILGLALLALLAITSIPSVSDSLTWREFHYIQ
;
A
#
# COMPACT_ATOMS: atom_id res chain seq x y z
N LEU A 1 31.40 -39.84 -21.65
CA LEU A 1 30.94 -39.00 -22.78
C LEU A 1 29.47 -38.57 -22.68
N PHE A 2 28.58 -39.31 -22.02
CA PHE A 2 27.16 -38.94 -21.89
C PHE A 2 26.87 -37.77 -20.90
N ASN A 3 27.68 -37.60 -19.85
CA ASN A 3 27.46 -36.56 -18.81
C ASN A 3 27.85 -35.14 -19.23
N LEU A 4 28.74 -34.98 -20.22
CA LEU A 4 29.14 -33.65 -20.71
C LEU A 4 28.06 -32.99 -21.57
N HIS A 5 27.28 -33.80 -22.30
CA HIS A 5 26.22 -33.30 -23.17
C HIS A 5 25.01 -32.81 -22.37
N GLN A 6 24.70 -33.48 -21.25
CA GLN A 6 23.57 -33.11 -20.39
C GLN A 6 23.86 -31.84 -19.56
N ALA A 7 25.11 -31.63 -19.13
CA ALA A 7 25.54 -30.40 -18.46
C ALA A 7 25.53 -29.18 -19.41
N HIS A 8 25.95 -29.38 -20.66
CA HIS A 8 25.91 -28.32 -21.69
C HIS A 8 24.47 -27.90 -22.02
N HIS A 9 23.56 -28.87 -22.12
CA HIS A 9 22.14 -28.60 -22.37
C HIS A 9 21.47 -27.85 -21.21
N PHE A 10 21.84 -28.14 -19.96
CA PHE A 10 21.30 -27.45 -18.78
C PHE A 10 21.83 -26.00 -18.69
N GLY A 11 23.12 -25.80 -18.98
CA GLY A 11 23.75 -24.48 -19.02
C GLY A 11 23.19 -23.56 -20.11
N GLU A 12 22.86 -24.10 -21.29
CA GLU A 12 22.22 -23.31 -22.37
C GLU A 12 20.80 -22.85 -22.00
N PHE A 13 20.03 -23.67 -21.29
CA PHE A 13 18.70 -23.29 -20.81
C PHE A 13 18.77 -22.22 -19.71
N GLU A 14 19.69 -22.33 -18.75
CA GLU A 14 19.93 -21.27 -17.75
C GLU A 14 20.38 -19.96 -18.44
N HIS A 15 21.33 -20.04 -19.36
CA HIS A 15 21.86 -18.88 -20.07
C HIS A 15 20.79 -18.18 -20.93
N SER A 16 19.92 -18.95 -21.61
CA SER A 16 18.80 -18.39 -22.39
C SER A 16 17.72 -17.75 -21.51
N SER A 17 17.50 -18.26 -20.30
CA SER A 17 16.57 -17.69 -19.31
C SER A 17 17.12 -16.39 -18.70
N GLU A 18 18.42 -16.33 -18.40
CA GLU A 18 19.11 -15.12 -17.97
C GLU A 18 19.15 -14.05 -19.07
N GLN A 19 19.34 -14.47 -20.32
CA GLN A 19 19.37 -13.56 -21.47
C GLN A 19 17.98 -12.99 -21.81
N ARG A 20 16.90 -13.74 -21.56
CA ARG A 20 15.52 -13.23 -21.63
C ARG A 20 15.22 -12.26 -20.48
N CYS A 21 15.73 -12.53 -19.28
CA CYS A 21 15.67 -11.62 -18.13
C CYS A 21 16.41 -10.29 -18.39
N LYS A 22 17.50 -10.30 -19.17
CA LYS A 22 18.24 -9.10 -19.58
C LYS A 22 17.45 -8.13 -20.48
N GLN A 23 16.40 -8.59 -21.17
CA GLN A 23 15.59 -7.75 -22.06
C GLN A 23 14.33 -7.19 -21.38
N ASP A 24 13.86 -7.82 -20.30
CA ASP A 24 12.65 -7.39 -19.60
C ASP A 24 12.93 -6.29 -18.57
N LEU A 25 12.23 -5.15 -18.71
CA LEU A 25 12.31 -4.04 -17.77
C LEU A 25 11.45 -4.33 -16.52
N PHE A 26 12.08 -4.62 -15.39
CA PHE A 26 11.43 -4.90 -14.10
C PHE A 26 10.40 -6.06 -14.12
N PRO A 27 10.79 -7.28 -14.55
CA PRO A 27 9.86 -8.40 -14.75
C PRO A 27 9.05 -8.77 -13.50
N LYS A 28 9.67 -8.67 -12.31
CA LYS A 28 9.02 -8.98 -11.02
C LYS A 28 8.01 -7.91 -10.57
N TRP A 29 8.00 -6.73 -11.19
CA TRP A 29 7.15 -5.60 -10.78
C TRP A 29 5.88 -5.45 -11.62
N HIS A 30 5.79 -6.09 -12.80
CA HIS A 30 4.64 -5.92 -13.68
C HIS A 30 3.30 -6.27 -13.01
N LEU A 31 3.23 -7.41 -12.31
CA LEU A 31 2.01 -7.85 -11.64
C LEU A 31 1.62 -6.91 -10.48
N PRO A 32 2.50 -6.63 -9.49
CA PRO A 32 2.22 -5.67 -8.42
C PRO A 32 1.82 -4.29 -8.93
N MET A 33 2.52 -3.75 -9.93
CA MET A 33 2.22 -2.44 -10.51
C MET A 33 0.85 -2.41 -11.17
N LYS A 34 0.50 -3.42 -11.99
CA LYS A 34 -0.82 -3.51 -12.62
C LYS A 34 -1.94 -3.54 -11.57
N ILE A 35 -1.78 -4.35 -10.53
CA ILE A 35 -2.78 -4.45 -9.46
C ILE A 35 -2.91 -3.12 -8.71
N ALA A 36 -1.78 -2.49 -8.32
CA ALA A 36 -1.80 -1.20 -7.64
C ALA A 36 -2.45 -0.11 -8.49
N SER A 37 -2.17 -0.06 -9.80
CA SER A 37 -2.79 0.89 -10.73
C SER A 37 -4.29 0.69 -10.86
N VAL A 38 -4.75 -0.56 -10.99
CA VAL A 38 -6.19 -0.87 -11.08
C VAL A 38 -6.92 -0.47 -9.80
N ILE A 39 -6.40 -0.85 -8.63
CA ILE A 39 -7.00 -0.48 -7.34
C ILE A 39 -7.03 1.06 -7.19
N SER A 40 -5.92 1.74 -7.50
CA SER A 40 -5.84 3.20 -7.43
C SER A 40 -6.87 3.87 -8.33
N LEU A 41 -7.01 3.41 -9.57
CA LEU A 41 -7.96 3.97 -10.54
C LEU A 41 -9.41 3.77 -10.06
N LEU A 42 -9.77 2.56 -9.62
CA LEU A 42 -11.12 2.26 -9.14
C LEU A 42 -11.46 3.09 -7.90
N THR A 43 -10.56 3.18 -6.92
CA THR A 43 -10.77 4.00 -5.73
C THR A 43 -10.82 5.49 -6.06
N PHE A 44 -10.01 5.96 -7.01
CA PHE A 44 -10.04 7.35 -7.47
C PHE A 44 -11.37 7.70 -8.13
N ILE A 45 -11.85 6.87 -9.05
CA ILE A 45 -13.16 7.07 -9.71
C ILE A 45 -14.27 7.09 -8.66
N TYR A 46 -14.31 6.09 -7.77
CA TYR A 46 -15.30 6.01 -6.71
C TYR A 46 -15.31 7.25 -5.80
N THR A 47 -14.12 7.69 -5.37
CA THR A 47 -13.98 8.85 -4.47
C THR A 47 -14.33 10.15 -5.19
N SER A 48 -13.93 10.32 -6.45
CA SER A 48 -14.27 11.48 -7.27
C SER A 48 -15.77 11.58 -7.51
N VAL A 49 -16.42 10.46 -7.83
CA VAL A 49 -17.88 10.40 -7.98
C VAL A 49 -18.58 10.84 -6.69
N ARG A 50 -18.16 10.30 -5.55
CA ARG A 50 -18.78 10.58 -4.25
C ARG A 50 -18.53 12.00 -3.72
N ASP A 51 -17.29 12.48 -3.78
CA ASP A 51 -16.88 13.71 -3.09
C ASP A 51 -16.92 14.96 -3.97
N VAL A 52 -16.95 14.79 -5.30
CA VAL A 52 -16.91 15.89 -6.26
C VAL A 52 -18.16 15.91 -7.14
N ILE A 53 -18.45 14.81 -7.84
CA ILE A 53 -19.56 14.77 -8.81
C ILE A 53 -20.92 14.83 -8.10
N TYR A 54 -21.12 14.05 -7.04
CA TYR A 54 -22.39 14.01 -6.32
C TYR A 54 -22.79 15.38 -5.70
N PRO A 55 -21.90 16.11 -4.98
CA PRO A 55 -22.20 17.47 -4.51
C PRO A 55 -22.43 18.46 -5.65
N PHE A 56 -21.70 18.32 -6.76
CA PHE A 56 -21.87 19.19 -7.93
C PHE A 56 -23.26 19.03 -8.55
N ILE A 57 -23.75 17.80 -8.72
CA ILE A 57 -25.08 17.54 -9.30
C ILE A 57 -26.19 17.92 -8.32
N THR A 58 -26.10 17.47 -7.06
CA THR A 58 -27.22 17.57 -6.10
C THR A 58 -27.34 18.95 -5.47
N ARG A 59 -26.21 19.58 -5.13
CA ARG A 59 -26.17 20.84 -4.37
C ARG A 59 -25.68 22.04 -5.19
N LYS A 60 -25.28 21.82 -6.45
CA LYS A 60 -24.67 22.83 -7.35
C LYS A 60 -23.43 23.51 -6.73
N GLU A 61 -22.74 22.82 -5.82
CA GLU A 61 -21.51 23.32 -5.18
C GLU A 61 -20.28 22.94 -6.02
N ASN A 62 -19.48 23.93 -6.40
CA ASN A 62 -18.21 23.69 -7.10
C ASN A 62 -17.10 23.34 -6.09
N VAL A 63 -16.83 22.04 -5.95
CA VAL A 63 -15.82 21.49 -5.02
C VAL A 63 -14.67 20.78 -5.71
N PHE A 64 -14.38 21.11 -6.98
CA PHE A 64 -13.32 20.47 -7.77
C PHE A 64 -11.91 20.68 -7.17
N TYR A 65 -11.71 21.73 -6.36
CA TYR A 65 -10.47 21.97 -5.62
C TYR A 65 -10.12 20.83 -4.63
N LYS A 66 -11.06 19.93 -4.33
CA LYS A 66 -10.81 18.75 -3.50
C LYS A 66 -9.97 17.69 -4.21
N ILE A 67 -9.98 17.65 -5.56
CA ILE A 67 -9.32 16.57 -6.34
C ILE A 67 -7.83 16.44 -6.00
N PRO A 68 -6.99 17.50 -6.07
CA PRO A 68 -5.54 17.32 -5.99
C PRO A 68 -5.03 16.79 -4.65
N VAL A 69 -5.71 17.11 -3.54
CA VAL A 69 -5.22 16.74 -2.19
C VAL A 69 -6.22 15.87 -1.42
N LEU A 70 -7.50 16.23 -1.36
CA LEU A 70 -8.47 15.47 -0.54
C LEU A 70 -8.85 14.14 -1.16
N VAL A 71 -9.06 14.09 -2.48
CA VAL A 71 -9.38 12.84 -3.17
C VAL A 71 -8.16 11.93 -3.18
N ILE A 72 -6.99 12.45 -3.56
CA ILE A 72 -5.74 11.68 -3.53
C ILE A 72 -5.45 11.13 -2.13
N ASN A 73 -5.58 11.94 -1.08
CA ASN A 73 -5.33 11.48 0.29
C ASN A 73 -6.37 10.49 0.85
N LYS A 74 -7.45 10.20 0.10
CA LYS A 74 -8.35 9.06 0.37
C LYS A 74 -7.96 7.82 -0.43
N VAL A 75 -7.40 7.99 -1.63
CA VAL A 75 -6.96 6.88 -2.50
C VAL A 75 -5.69 6.24 -1.92
N LEU A 76 -4.68 7.05 -1.60
CA LEU A 76 -3.37 6.57 -1.12
C LEU A 76 -3.47 5.56 0.05
N PRO A 77 -4.17 5.85 1.17
CA PRO A 77 -4.24 4.91 2.29
C PRO A 77 -5.01 3.63 1.94
N VAL A 78 -6.07 3.73 1.14
CA VAL A 78 -6.85 2.55 0.70
C VAL A 78 -6.00 1.63 -0.16
N VAL A 79 -5.22 2.18 -1.08
CA VAL A 79 -4.30 1.40 -1.92
C VAL A 79 -3.22 0.77 -1.04
N SER A 80 -2.60 1.55 -0.15
CA SER A 80 -1.56 1.07 0.77
C SER A 80 -2.03 -0.12 1.61
N ILE A 81 -3.12 0.03 2.37
CA ILE A 81 -3.61 -1.05 3.25
C ILE A 81 -4.08 -2.27 2.46
N THR A 82 -4.64 -2.08 1.25
CA THR A 82 -5.05 -3.19 0.39
C THR A 82 -3.84 -3.97 -0.12
N LEU A 83 -2.79 -3.28 -0.57
CA LEU A 83 -1.55 -3.92 -1.00
C LEU A 83 -0.87 -4.65 0.16
N LEU A 84 -0.88 -4.08 1.38
CA LEU A 84 -0.39 -4.73 2.58
C LEU A 84 -1.16 -6.03 2.87
N ALA A 85 -2.49 -6.00 2.78
CA ALA A 85 -3.31 -7.20 2.94
C ALA A 85 -2.95 -8.27 1.89
N LEU A 86 -2.69 -7.88 0.64
CA LEU A 86 -2.25 -8.78 -0.43
C LEU A 86 -0.84 -9.37 -0.22
N VAL A 87 -0.02 -8.82 0.68
CA VAL A 87 1.25 -9.45 1.10
C VAL A 87 0.98 -10.71 1.92
N TYR A 88 0.06 -10.64 2.87
CA TYR A 88 -0.17 -11.70 3.86
C TYR A 88 -1.24 -12.72 3.44
N LEU A 89 -2.21 -12.30 2.61
CA LEU A 89 -3.29 -13.16 2.12
C LEU A 89 -2.83 -14.48 1.45
N PRO A 90 -1.81 -14.51 0.57
CA PRO A 90 -1.40 -15.76 -0.06
C PRO A 90 -0.78 -16.74 0.95
N GLY A 91 -0.20 -16.25 2.05
CA GLY A 91 0.30 -17.11 3.14
C GLY A 91 -0.83 -17.84 3.87
N ILE A 92 -1.95 -17.14 4.11
CA ILE A 92 -3.16 -17.73 4.71
C ILE A 92 -3.77 -18.76 3.76
N LEU A 93 -3.87 -18.43 2.46
CA LEU A 93 -4.36 -19.37 1.45
C LEU A 93 -3.47 -20.61 1.34
N ALA A 94 -2.15 -20.44 1.35
CA ALA A 94 -1.18 -21.53 1.34
C ALA A 94 -1.36 -22.47 2.53
N ALA A 95 -1.56 -21.92 3.74
CA ALA A 95 -1.85 -22.72 4.93
C ALA A 95 -3.18 -23.49 4.78
N GLY A 96 -4.23 -22.85 4.26
CA GLY A 96 -5.51 -23.51 3.95
C GLY A 96 -5.37 -24.67 2.97
N PHE A 97 -4.59 -24.49 1.89
CA PHE A 97 -4.29 -25.57 0.94
C PHE A 97 -3.50 -26.72 1.59
N GLN A 98 -2.51 -26.42 2.43
CA GLN A 98 -1.72 -27.44 3.13
C GLN A 98 -2.59 -28.27 4.07
N LEU A 99 -3.51 -27.65 4.80
CA LEU A 99 -4.47 -28.33 5.66
C LEU A 99 -5.45 -29.18 4.84
N TYR A 100 -6.00 -28.62 3.76
CA TYR A 100 -6.94 -29.33 2.88
C TYR A 100 -6.33 -30.60 2.26
N PHE A 101 -5.06 -30.54 1.85
CA PHE A 101 -4.38 -31.70 1.27
C PHE A 101 -3.72 -32.61 2.30
N GLY A 102 -3.65 -32.20 3.57
CA GLY A 102 -2.97 -32.95 4.64
C GLY A 102 -1.45 -33.12 4.43
N THR A 103 -0.84 -32.36 3.52
CA THR A 103 0.59 -32.47 3.20
C THR A 103 1.17 -31.15 2.72
N LYS A 104 2.41 -30.85 3.14
CA LYS A 104 3.19 -29.70 2.68
C LYS A 104 3.93 -29.95 1.36
N TYR A 105 4.01 -31.21 0.93
CA TYR A 105 4.83 -31.61 -0.22
C TYR A 105 4.11 -31.45 -1.56
N LYS A 106 2.81 -31.17 -1.55
CA LYS A 106 2.05 -30.91 -2.78
C LYS A 106 2.34 -29.50 -3.28
N ARG A 107 2.70 -29.38 -4.57
CA ARG A 107 2.97 -28.09 -5.22
C ARG A 107 1.71 -27.22 -5.24
N PHE A 108 1.88 -25.93 -4.96
CA PHE A 108 0.81 -24.96 -5.09
C PHE A 108 0.40 -24.72 -6.55
N PRO A 109 -0.85 -24.30 -6.80
CA PRO A 109 -1.26 -23.80 -8.11
C PRO A 109 -0.33 -22.67 -8.59
N GLN A 110 -0.05 -22.62 -9.90
CA GLN A 110 0.91 -21.67 -10.47
C GLN A 110 0.58 -20.19 -10.16
N TRP A 111 -0.70 -19.84 -10.04
CA TRP A 111 -1.10 -18.47 -9.70
C TRP A 111 -0.72 -18.09 -8.26
N LEU A 112 -0.82 -19.02 -7.32
CA LEU A 112 -0.49 -18.80 -5.91
C LEU A 112 1.03 -18.72 -5.72
N ASP A 113 1.78 -19.56 -6.43
CA ASP A 113 3.24 -19.54 -6.44
C ASP A 113 3.78 -18.19 -6.96
N ARG A 114 3.27 -17.73 -8.12
CA ARG A 114 3.63 -16.41 -8.67
C ARG A 114 3.28 -15.25 -7.71
N TRP A 115 2.15 -15.35 -7.02
CA TRP A 115 1.76 -14.34 -6.04
C TRP A 115 2.67 -14.35 -4.80
N MET A 116 2.99 -15.53 -4.27
CA MET A 116 3.92 -15.70 -3.14
C MET A 116 5.30 -15.09 -3.42
N LEU A 117 5.79 -15.20 -4.66
CA LEU A 117 7.04 -14.58 -5.12
C LEU A 117 6.98 -13.06 -5.27
N SER A 118 5.78 -12.49 -5.38
CA SER A 118 5.55 -11.05 -5.56
C SER A 118 5.32 -10.29 -4.25
N ARG A 119 5.33 -10.98 -3.09
CA ARG A 119 5.05 -10.39 -1.77
C ARG A 119 5.95 -9.21 -1.42
N LYS A 120 7.25 -9.31 -1.73
CA LYS A 120 8.22 -8.23 -1.50
C LYS A 120 7.82 -6.94 -2.22
N GLN A 121 7.43 -7.04 -3.48
CA GLN A 121 7.05 -5.91 -4.32
C GLN A 121 5.73 -5.29 -3.85
N PHE A 122 4.75 -6.11 -3.43
CA PHE A 122 3.53 -5.61 -2.81
C PHE A 122 3.81 -4.84 -1.51
N GLY A 123 4.68 -5.36 -0.65
CA GLY A 123 5.08 -4.70 0.59
C GLY A 123 5.75 -3.35 0.35
N LEU A 124 6.67 -3.29 -0.62
CA LEU A 124 7.36 -2.04 -0.99
C LEU A 124 6.40 -1.01 -1.61
N LEU A 125 5.47 -1.41 -2.47
CA LEU A 125 4.44 -0.51 -3.00
C LEU A 125 3.53 -0.01 -1.88
N SER A 126 3.09 -0.91 -0.99
CA SER A 126 2.29 -0.55 0.19
C SER A 126 2.97 0.53 1.01
N PHE A 127 4.27 0.36 1.32
CA PHE A 127 5.06 1.35 2.05
C PHE A 127 5.15 2.68 1.30
N PHE A 128 5.43 2.66 -0.01
CA PHE A 128 5.47 3.88 -0.83
C PHE A 128 4.15 4.68 -0.76
N PHE A 129 3.01 4.01 -0.93
CA PHE A 129 1.69 4.64 -0.81
C PHE A 129 1.41 5.15 0.61
N ALA A 130 1.87 4.43 1.65
CA ALA A 130 1.74 4.86 3.04
C ALA A 130 2.54 6.14 3.32
N THR A 131 3.79 6.22 2.84
CA THR A 131 4.63 7.41 2.98
C THR A 131 4.02 8.61 2.26
N MET A 132 3.52 8.41 1.04
CA MET A 132 2.78 9.46 0.32
C MET A 132 1.55 9.90 1.10
N HIS A 133 0.75 8.98 1.63
CA HIS A 133 -0.39 9.32 2.48
C HIS A 133 0.02 10.13 3.71
N ALA A 134 1.12 9.79 4.37
CA ALA A 134 1.65 10.52 5.51
C ALA A 134 2.03 11.96 5.13
N CYS A 135 2.78 12.14 4.04
CA CYS A 135 3.13 13.47 3.53
C CYS A 135 1.89 14.31 3.22
N TYR A 136 0.93 13.75 2.48
CA TYR A 136 -0.31 14.45 2.13
C TYR A 136 -1.12 14.84 3.37
N SER A 137 -1.17 13.96 4.38
CA SER A 137 -1.89 14.21 5.64
C SER A 137 -1.23 15.31 6.47
N LEU A 138 0.10 15.30 6.58
CA LEU A 138 0.86 16.35 7.29
C LEU A 138 0.71 17.73 6.63
N CYS A 139 0.47 17.78 5.31
CA CYS A 139 0.22 19.02 4.59
C CYS A 139 -1.20 19.60 4.77
N TYR A 140 -2.13 18.92 5.48
CA TYR A 140 -3.51 19.42 5.69
C TYR A 140 -3.59 20.85 6.23
N PRO A 141 -2.93 21.21 7.35
CA PRO A 141 -3.02 22.54 7.93
C PRO A 141 -2.39 23.64 7.05
N MET A 142 -1.47 23.28 6.14
CA MET A 142 -0.82 24.24 5.23
C MET A 142 -1.75 24.75 4.13
N ARG A 143 -2.86 24.05 3.87
CA ARG A 143 -3.77 24.38 2.76
C ARG A 143 -4.58 25.64 3.02
N ARG A 144 -4.61 26.54 2.03
CA ARG A 144 -5.48 27.75 2.06
C ARG A 144 -6.95 27.41 2.31
N SER A 145 -7.46 26.33 1.70
CA SER A 145 -8.84 25.90 1.91
C SER A 145 -9.15 25.56 3.38
N TYR A 146 -8.18 24.98 4.11
CA TYR A 146 -8.35 24.67 5.52
C TYR A 146 -8.33 25.93 6.38
N ARG A 147 -7.41 26.87 6.08
CA ARG A 147 -7.34 28.18 6.75
C ARG A 147 -8.65 28.96 6.65
N TYR A 148 -9.25 29.06 5.46
CA TYR A 148 -10.56 29.72 5.31
C TYR A 148 -11.67 29.01 6.09
N LYS A 149 -11.66 27.68 6.13
CA LYS A 149 -12.63 26.91 6.90
C LYS A 149 -12.50 27.17 8.41
N LEU A 150 -11.27 27.21 8.92
CA LEU A 150 -10.97 27.51 10.32
C LEU A 150 -11.44 28.93 10.71
N LEU A 151 -11.17 29.93 9.86
CA LEU A 151 -11.64 31.30 10.07
C LEU A 151 -13.17 31.38 10.11
N ASN A 152 -13.85 30.71 9.17
CA ASN A 152 -15.32 30.66 9.15
C ASN A 152 -15.89 29.99 10.40
N TRP A 153 -15.26 28.92 10.90
CA TRP A 153 -15.67 28.25 12.14
C TRP A 153 -15.48 29.16 13.35
N ALA A 154 -14.34 29.82 13.48
CA ALA A 154 -14.09 30.78 14.56
C ALA A 154 -15.10 31.93 14.55
N PHE A 155 -15.37 32.49 13.37
CA PHE A 155 -16.38 33.55 13.22
C PHE A 155 -17.79 33.09 13.62
N GLN A 156 -18.19 31.88 13.19
CA GLN A 156 -19.49 31.30 13.57
C GLN A 156 -19.60 31.03 15.08
N GLN A 157 -18.53 30.54 15.70
CA GLN A 157 -18.48 30.30 17.15
C GLN A 157 -18.71 31.60 17.94
N VAL A 158 -18.02 32.68 17.57
CA VAL A 158 -18.18 34.00 18.20
C VAL A 158 -19.61 34.52 18.00
N LYS A 159 -20.16 34.38 16.79
CA LYS A 159 -21.55 34.78 16.49
C LYS A 159 -22.57 34.02 17.34
N GLN A 160 -22.29 32.76 17.66
CA GLN A 160 -23.12 31.91 18.52
C GLN A 160 -22.86 32.12 20.03
N LYS A 161 -21.95 33.02 20.41
CA LYS A 161 -21.52 33.26 21.80
C LYS A 161 -21.09 31.97 22.52
N LYS A 162 -20.51 31.02 21.79
CA LYS A 162 -20.03 29.75 22.35
C LYS A 162 -18.59 29.91 22.83
N GLU A 163 -18.40 29.93 24.15
CA GLU A 163 -17.08 30.18 24.76
C GLU A 163 -16.10 29.02 24.53
N ASN A 164 -16.53 27.78 24.77
CA ASN A 164 -15.69 26.59 24.63
C ASN A 164 -16.11 25.72 23.44
N ALA A 165 -15.21 25.47 22.50
CA ALA A 165 -15.43 24.58 21.35
C ALA A 165 -14.86 23.16 21.57
N TRP A 166 -14.30 22.86 22.74
CA TRP A 166 -13.73 21.56 23.07
C TRP A 166 -14.77 20.44 23.02
N ILE A 167 -14.41 19.35 22.34
CA ILE A 167 -15.23 18.15 22.21
C ILE A 167 -14.33 16.96 22.56
N GLU A 168 -14.44 16.47 23.79
CA GLU A 168 -13.56 15.45 24.38
C GLU A 168 -13.38 14.20 23.49
N HIS A 169 -14.50 13.60 23.07
CA HIS A 169 -14.46 12.35 22.30
C HIS A 169 -13.82 12.52 20.91
N ASP A 170 -13.96 13.70 20.29
CA ASP A 170 -13.36 14.00 18.99
C ASP A 170 -11.84 14.16 19.12
N VAL A 171 -11.38 14.78 20.21
CA VAL A 171 -9.96 14.90 20.53
C VAL A 171 -9.34 13.52 20.74
N TRP A 172 -9.90 12.70 21.64
CA TRP A 172 -9.39 11.33 21.87
C TRP A 172 -9.33 10.51 20.60
N ARG A 173 -10.39 10.58 19.78
CA ARG A 173 -10.41 9.88 18.50
C ARG A 173 -9.24 10.31 17.62
N MET A 174 -9.02 11.62 17.46
CA MET A 174 -7.91 12.17 16.68
C MET A 174 -6.55 11.68 17.19
N GLU A 175 -6.27 11.85 18.48
CA GLU A 175 -4.97 11.52 19.07
C GLU A 175 -4.64 10.02 18.92
N ILE A 176 -5.63 9.14 19.13
CA ILE A 176 -5.43 7.69 19.04
C ILE A 176 -5.10 7.27 17.61
N TYR A 177 -5.93 7.61 16.61
CA TYR A 177 -5.69 7.09 15.27
C TYR A 177 -4.46 7.72 14.61
N VAL A 178 -4.10 8.96 14.96
CA VAL A 178 -2.86 9.59 14.49
C VAL A 178 -1.65 8.86 15.06
N SER A 179 -1.63 8.61 16.38
CA SER A 179 -0.55 7.88 17.05
C SER A 179 -0.37 6.46 16.47
N LEU A 180 -1.47 5.71 16.31
CA LEU A 180 -1.44 4.38 15.70
C LEU A 180 -0.98 4.41 14.23
N GLY A 181 -1.36 5.45 13.47
CA GLY A 181 -0.90 5.64 12.10
C GLY A 181 0.62 5.86 12.02
N ILE A 182 1.20 6.63 12.94
CA ILE A 182 2.65 6.86 13.03
C ILE A 182 3.37 5.56 13.39
N LEU A 183 2.88 4.82 14.39
CA LEU A 183 3.45 3.54 14.78
C LEU A 183 3.39 2.52 13.61
N GLY A 184 2.24 2.43 12.94
CA GLY A 184 2.06 1.54 11.79
C GLY A 184 3.01 1.88 10.64
N LEU A 185 3.22 3.18 10.35
CA LEU A 185 4.19 3.61 9.35
C LEU A 185 5.63 3.29 9.75
N ALA A 186 5.98 3.44 11.03
CA ALA A 186 7.31 3.09 11.53
C ALA A 186 7.59 1.59 11.37
N LEU A 187 6.60 0.74 11.67
CA LEU A 187 6.71 -0.71 11.43
C LEU A 187 6.87 -1.03 9.93
N LEU A 188 6.09 -0.39 9.05
CA LEU A 188 6.26 -0.56 7.60
C LEU A 188 7.64 -0.10 7.11
N ALA A 189 8.20 0.95 7.71
CA ALA A 189 9.55 1.40 7.39
C ALA A 189 10.60 0.35 7.77
N LEU A 190 10.45 -0.32 8.92
CA LEU A 190 11.32 -1.44 9.30
C LEU A 190 11.26 -2.57 8.27
N LEU A 191 10.05 -2.96 7.82
CA LEU A 191 9.87 -3.98 6.77
C LEU A 191 10.51 -3.58 5.43
N ALA A 192 10.46 -2.29 5.09
CA ALA A 192 11.06 -1.76 3.87
C ALA A 192 12.60 -1.76 3.97
N ILE A 193 13.17 -1.40 5.12
CA ILE A 193 14.61 -1.41 5.36
C ILE A 193 15.16 -2.84 5.31
N THR A 194 14.49 -3.81 5.94
CA THR A 194 14.92 -5.23 5.88
C THR A 194 14.75 -5.85 4.50
N SER A 195 14.01 -5.20 3.59
CA SER A 195 13.90 -5.61 2.19
C SER A 195 15.10 -5.20 1.33
N ILE A 196 16.01 -4.35 1.83
CA ILE A 196 17.24 -3.96 1.14
C ILE A 196 18.20 -5.17 1.14
N PRO A 197 18.78 -5.57 -0.02
CA PRO A 197 19.64 -6.76 -0.10
C PRO A 197 20.78 -6.78 0.93
N SER A 198 21.50 -5.65 1.08
CA SER A 198 22.60 -5.55 2.04
C SER A 198 22.19 -5.80 3.50
N VAL A 199 20.94 -5.48 3.87
CA VAL A 199 20.40 -5.74 5.21
C VAL A 199 19.88 -7.18 5.28
N SER A 200 19.08 -7.60 4.30
CA SER A 200 18.51 -8.94 4.22
C SER A 200 19.58 -10.04 4.26
N ASP A 201 20.71 -9.84 3.59
CA ASP A 201 21.80 -10.81 3.49
C ASP A 201 22.65 -10.86 4.77
N SER A 202 22.49 -9.88 5.67
CA SER A 202 23.19 -9.83 6.97
C SER A 202 22.43 -10.50 8.11
N LEU A 203 21.14 -10.80 7.91
CA LEU A 203 20.26 -11.37 8.92
C LEU A 203 20.20 -12.89 8.82
N THR A 204 20.11 -13.57 9.96
CA THR A 204 19.78 -14.99 9.99
C THR A 204 18.35 -15.22 9.50
N TRP A 205 18.04 -16.41 8.98
CA TRP A 205 16.68 -16.75 8.53
C TRP A 205 15.63 -16.56 9.64
N ARG A 206 15.99 -16.83 10.90
CA ARG A 206 15.11 -16.65 12.05
C ARG A 206 14.80 -15.17 12.31
N GLU A 207 15.79 -14.29 12.22
CA GLU A 207 15.60 -12.85 12.39
C GLU A 207 14.78 -12.26 11.25
N PHE A 208 15.09 -12.67 10.02
CA PHE A 208 14.33 -12.23 8.84
C PHE A 208 12.85 -12.66 8.94
N HIS A 209 12.58 -13.91 9.33
CA HIS A 209 11.21 -14.42 9.45
C HIS A 209 10.43 -13.82 10.63
N TYR A 210 11.10 -13.38 11.69
CA TYR A 210 10.45 -12.65 12.78
C TYR A 210 9.95 -11.27 12.30
N ILE A 211 10.65 -10.67 11.34
CA ILE A 211 10.33 -9.34 10.81
C ILE A 211 9.34 -9.43 9.63
N GLN A 212 9.55 -10.33 8.66
CA GLN A 212 8.74 -10.48 7.42
C GLN A 212 7.93 -11.77 7.35
#